data_AF-A0A3B0UAQ0-F1
#
_entry.id   AF-A0A3B0UAQ0-F1
#
_cell.length_a   1.000
_cell.length_b   1.000
_cell.length_c   1.000
_cell.angle_alpha   90.00
_cell.angle_beta   90.00
_cell.angle_gamma   90.00
#
_symmetry.space_group_name_H-M   'P 1'
#
loop_
_entity.id
_entity.type
_entity.pdbx_description
1 polymer ?
#
loop_
_entity_poly.entity_id
_entity_poly.type
_entity_poly.pdbx_seq_one_letter_code
_entity_poly.pdbx_strand_id
1 'polypeptide(L)'
;MITQEANINILRNDGVLKTVSVALPVWTKDGEDGFLSVDIPILGIKTFAKDDSDVDSAIREAIHLFCLNAEEFGNGLENELKLTGWNFSNRSFSEASLYWGTNDDIIDMILETGNSYTEILELTA
;
A
#
# COMPACT_ATOMS: atom_id res chain seq x y z
N MET A 1 13.05 20.06 1.73
CA MET A 1 13.32 18.63 1.46
C MET A 1 11.98 17.96 1.47
N ILE A 2 11.55 17.39 0.35
CA ILE A 2 10.29 16.64 0.32
C ILE A 2 10.66 15.25 0.84
N THR A 3 10.28 14.96 2.08
CA THR A 3 10.25 13.61 2.63
C THR A 3 9.51 12.73 1.62
N GLN A 4 10.12 11.63 1.17
CA GLN A 4 9.39 10.65 0.35
C GLN A 4 8.35 10.00 1.28
N GLU A 5 7.19 10.62 1.39
CA GLU A 5 6.12 10.15 2.26
C GLU A 5 5.35 9.07 1.51
N ALA A 6 5.28 7.88 2.10
CA ALA A 6 4.36 6.88 1.62
C ALA A 6 2.94 7.43 1.70
N ASN A 7 2.20 7.34 0.60
CA ASN A 7 0.89 7.97 0.46
C ASN A 7 -0.11 7.04 -0.22
N ILE A 8 -1.36 7.18 0.19
CA ILE A 8 -2.51 6.46 -0.37
C ILE A 8 -3.61 7.48 -0.62
N ASN A 9 -4.07 7.56 -1.87
CA ASN A 9 -5.23 8.36 -2.26
C ASN A 9 -6.37 7.44 -2.64
N ILE A 10 -7.54 7.69 -2.06
CA ILE A 10 -8.75 6.88 -2.20
C ILE A 10 -9.81 7.73 -2.88
N LEU A 11 -10.42 7.18 -3.92
CA LEU A 11 -11.59 7.73 -4.58
C LEU A 11 -12.76 6.77 -4.44
N ARG A 12 -13.90 7.32 -4.04
CA ARG A 12 -15.19 6.64 -3.91
C ARG A 12 -16.22 7.28 -4.82
N ASN A 13 -17.11 6.43 -5.35
CA ASN A 13 -18.32 6.87 -6.02
C ASN A 13 -19.52 6.29 -5.28
N ASP A 14 -20.43 7.14 -4.81
CA ASP A 14 -21.61 6.76 -4.01
C ASP A 14 -21.27 5.86 -2.81
N GLY A 15 -20.14 6.16 -2.13
CA GLY A 15 -19.65 5.39 -0.99
C GLY A 15 -18.91 4.09 -1.33
N VAL A 16 -18.94 3.66 -2.59
CA VAL A 16 -18.23 2.46 -3.08
C VAL A 16 -16.79 2.82 -3.45
N LEU A 17 -15.83 2.04 -2.99
CA LEU A 17 -14.43 2.18 -3.34
C LEU A 17 -14.23 1.95 -4.85
N LYS A 18 -13.62 2.92 -5.53
CA LYS A 18 -13.40 2.87 -7.00
C LYS A 18 -11.94 2.87 -7.40
N THR A 19 -11.15 3.70 -6.74
CA THR A 19 -9.74 3.84 -7.10
C THR A 19 -8.89 4.01 -5.87
N VAL A 20 -7.74 3.35 -5.86
CA VAL A 20 -6.70 3.52 -4.83
C VAL A 20 -5.40 3.81 -5.54
N SER A 21 -4.84 5.00 -5.34
CA SER A 21 -3.49 5.33 -5.80
C SER A 21 -2.53 5.16 -4.63
N VAL A 22 -1.41 4.48 -4.84
CA VAL A 22 -0.44 4.17 -3.81
C VAL A 22 0.95 4.63 -4.22
N ALA A 23 1.73 5.10 -3.24
CA ALA A 23 3.17 5.25 -3.35
C ALA A 23 3.79 4.66 -2.07
N LEU A 24 4.46 3.51 -2.18
CA LEU A 24 4.89 2.69 -1.03
C LEU A 24 6.35 2.23 -1.23
N PRO A 25 7.13 2.09 -0.15
CA PRO A 25 8.40 1.38 -0.16
C PRO A 25 8.15 -0.13 -0.22
N VAL A 26 8.94 -0.81 -1.05
CA VAL A 26 8.88 -2.27 -1.22
C VAL A 26 10.29 -2.86 -1.12
N TRP A 27 10.41 -3.99 -0.43
CA TRP A 27 11.64 -4.76 -0.36
C TRP A 27 11.50 -6.08 -1.10
N THR A 28 12.49 -6.41 -1.91
CA THR A 28 12.57 -7.69 -2.61
C THR A 28 13.83 -8.42 -2.18
N LYS A 29 13.71 -9.71 -1.90
CA LYS A 29 14.82 -10.56 -1.49
C LYS A 29 14.71 -11.95 -2.13
N ASP A 30 15.84 -12.49 -2.58
CA ASP A 30 15.93 -13.87 -3.02
C ASP A 30 15.59 -14.86 -1.90
N GLY A 31 14.67 -15.77 -2.20
CA GLY A 31 14.31 -16.93 -1.38
C GLY A 31 15.21 -18.14 -1.67
N GLU A 32 15.33 -19.02 -0.68
CA GLU A 32 16.07 -20.29 -0.83
C GLU A 32 15.34 -21.31 -1.73
N ASP A 33 14.05 -21.07 -1.99
CA ASP A 33 13.13 -21.88 -2.80
C ASP A 33 13.11 -21.49 -4.29
N GLY A 34 13.92 -20.50 -4.68
CA GLY A 34 13.97 -20.00 -6.05
C GLY A 34 12.86 -19.00 -6.40
N PHE A 35 12.10 -18.53 -5.40
CA PHE A 35 11.17 -17.41 -5.53
C PHE A 35 11.77 -16.13 -4.92
N LEU A 36 11.25 -14.98 -5.31
CA LEU A 36 11.51 -13.70 -4.67
C LEU A 36 10.45 -13.45 -3.58
N SER A 37 10.91 -13.16 -2.37
CA SER A 37 10.08 -12.65 -1.29
C SER A 37 9.93 -11.14 -1.45
N VAL A 38 8.69 -10.66 -1.55
CA VAL A 38 8.37 -9.22 -1.68
C VAL A 38 7.62 -8.75 -0.44
N ASP A 39 8.13 -7.72 0.23
CA ASP A 39 7.60 -7.15 1.47
C ASP A 39 7.16 -5.71 1.24
N ILE A 40 5.96 -5.36 1.70
CA ILE A 40 5.39 -4.01 1.70
C ILE A 40 5.20 -3.63 3.18
N PRO A 41 6.25 -3.14 3.86
CA PRO A 41 6.28 -3.13 5.32
C PRO A 41 5.17 -2.29 5.95
N ILE A 42 4.88 -1.14 5.35
CA ILE A 42 3.89 -0.16 5.86
C ILE A 42 2.43 -0.60 5.68
N LEU A 43 2.19 -1.66 4.90
CA LEU A 43 0.90 -2.33 4.84
C LEU A 43 0.92 -3.66 5.62
N GLY A 44 2.09 -4.09 6.12
CA GLY A 44 2.25 -5.40 6.75
C GLY A 44 2.01 -6.56 5.79
N ILE A 45 2.23 -6.36 4.49
CA ILE A 45 1.96 -7.36 3.45
C ILE A 45 3.25 -8.04 3.05
N LYS A 46 3.21 -9.36 2.94
CA LYS A 46 4.26 -10.17 2.33
C LYS A 46 3.66 -11.03 1.22
N THR A 47 4.27 -10.98 0.05
CA THR A 47 3.90 -11.77 -1.13
C THR A 47 5.14 -12.39 -1.77
N PHE A 48 4.95 -13.20 -2.80
CA PHE A 48 6.02 -13.91 -3.49
C PHE A 48 5.90 -13.72 -5.00
N ALA A 49 7.03 -13.52 -5.66
CA ALA A 49 7.14 -13.48 -7.12
C ALA A 49 8.07 -14.60 -7.58
N LYS A 50 7.88 -15.10 -8.79
CA LYS A 50 8.75 -16.16 -9.34
C LYS A 50 10.12 -15.63 -9.71
N ASP A 51 10.15 -14.45 -10.31
CA ASP A 51 11.35 -13.74 -10.74
C ASP A 51 11.06 -12.23 -10.77
N ASP A 52 12.07 -11.43 -11.12
CA ASP A 52 11.97 -9.97 -11.12
C ASP A 52 10.84 -9.45 -12.02
N SER A 53 10.49 -10.18 -13.09
CA SER A 53 9.44 -9.77 -14.03
C SER A 53 8.03 -9.94 -13.46
N ASP A 54 7.88 -10.75 -12.41
CA ASP A 54 6.61 -11.01 -11.73
C ASP A 54 6.40 -10.13 -10.48
N VAL A 55 7.42 -9.37 -10.04
CA VAL A 55 7.38 -8.59 -8.79
C VAL A 55 6.25 -7.56 -8.79
N ASP A 56 6.15 -6.72 -9.82
CA ASP A 56 5.12 -5.67 -9.88
C ASP A 56 3.71 -6.27 -9.90
N SER A 57 3.52 -7.40 -10.60
CA SER A 57 2.24 -8.11 -10.63
C SER A 57 1.88 -8.64 -9.25
N ALA A 58 2.84 -9.25 -8.53
CA ALA A 58 2.63 -9.76 -7.18
C ALA A 58 2.29 -8.63 -6.18
N ILE A 59 2.95 -7.47 -6.29
CA ILE A 59 2.64 -6.28 -5.48
C ILE A 59 1.23 -5.79 -5.79
N ARG A 60 0.90 -5.60 -7.08
CA ARG A 60 -0.42 -5.12 -7.53
C ARG A 60 -1.54 -5.99 -6.99
N GLU A 61 -1.42 -7.32 -7.15
CA GLU A 61 -2.43 -8.28 -6.67
C GLU A 61 -2.58 -8.25 -5.15
N ALA A 62 -1.46 -8.18 -4.42
CA ALA A 62 -1.50 -8.16 -2.96
C ALA A 62 -2.18 -6.90 -2.41
N ILE A 63 -1.88 -5.72 -2.98
CA ILE A 63 -2.53 -4.46 -2.59
C ILE A 63 -4.01 -4.47 -2.99
N HIS A 64 -4.33 -4.95 -4.19
CA HIS A 64 -5.72 -5.07 -4.65
C HIS A 64 -6.55 -5.93 -3.69
N LEU A 65 -6.05 -7.13 -3.34
CA LEU A 65 -6.72 -8.03 -2.39
C LEU A 65 -6.82 -7.43 -0.99
N PHE A 66 -5.79 -6.72 -0.53
CA PHE A 66 -5.85 -5.99 0.74
C PHE A 66 -7.00 -4.98 0.74
N CYS A 67 -7.13 -4.18 -0.31
CA CYS A 67 -8.21 -3.19 -0.44
C CYS A 67 -9.59 -3.85 -0.46
N LEU A 68 -9.77 -4.93 -1.25
CA LEU A 68 -11.05 -5.64 -1.30
C LEU A 68 -11.41 -6.27 0.04
N ASN A 69 -10.46 -6.94 0.71
CA ASN A 69 -10.71 -7.57 2.00
C ASN A 69 -11.05 -6.54 3.09
N ALA A 70 -10.42 -5.36 3.06
CA ALA A 70 -10.74 -4.28 3.99
C ALA A 70 -12.17 -3.75 3.80
N GLU A 71 -12.68 -3.73 2.57
CA GLU A 71 -14.08 -3.34 2.27
C GLU A 71 -15.08 -4.45 2.59
N GLU A 72 -14.76 -5.71 2.25
CA GLU A 72 -15.71 -6.83 2.39
C GLU A 72 -15.79 -7.37 3.82
N PHE A 73 -14.65 -7.46 4.50
CA PHE A 73 -14.54 -8.13 5.81
C PHE A 73 -14.07 -7.20 6.93
N GLY A 74 -13.51 -6.04 6.59
CA GLY A 74 -13.04 -5.04 7.55
C GLY A 74 -14.08 -3.95 7.85
N ASN A 75 -13.59 -2.84 8.40
CA ASN A 75 -14.41 -1.64 8.65
C ASN A 75 -14.26 -0.58 7.56
N GLY A 76 -13.87 -0.98 6.35
CA GLY A 76 -13.52 -0.09 5.23
C GLY A 76 -12.05 0.30 5.23
N LEU A 77 -11.48 0.46 4.03
CA LEU A 77 -10.05 0.66 3.80
C LEU A 77 -9.45 1.81 4.62
N GLU A 78 -10.11 2.96 4.66
CA GLU A 78 -9.64 4.13 5.41
C GLU A 78 -9.49 3.86 6.90
N ASN A 79 -10.41 3.05 7.47
CA ASN A 79 -10.38 2.73 8.89
C ASN A 79 -9.28 1.70 9.20
N GLU A 80 -9.13 0.69 8.35
CA GLU A 80 -8.04 -0.30 8.49
C GLU A 80 -6.66 0.37 8.38
N LEU A 81 -6.46 1.26 7.39
CA LEU A 81 -5.23 2.04 7.26
C LEU A 81 -4.98 2.93 8.49
N LYS A 82 -6.03 3.59 9.01
CA LYS A 82 -5.90 4.39 10.22
C LYS A 82 -5.45 3.54 11.42
N LEU A 83 -5.99 2.33 11.57
CA LEU A 83 -5.63 1.42 12.67
C LEU A 83 -4.19 0.93 12.56
N THR A 84 -3.64 0.82 11.34
CA THR A 84 -2.25 0.41 11.14
C THR A 84 -1.24 1.53 11.33
N GLY A 85 -1.66 2.80 11.38
CA GLY A 85 -0.77 3.93 11.66
C GLY A 85 -0.81 5.04 10.61
N TRP A 86 -1.62 4.90 9.57
CA TRP A 86 -1.80 5.95 8.56
C TRP A 86 -2.58 7.15 9.13
N ASN A 87 -2.19 8.34 8.72
CA ASN A 87 -2.84 9.59 9.10
C ASN A 87 -3.54 10.21 7.89
N PHE A 88 -4.69 10.85 8.10
CA PHE A 88 -5.37 11.58 7.02
C PHE A 88 -4.69 12.94 6.81
N SER A 89 -4.28 13.22 5.57
CA SER A 89 -3.98 14.58 5.13
C SER A 89 -5.24 15.30 4.65
N ASN A 90 -6.20 14.55 4.09
CA ASN A 90 -7.51 15.05 3.67
C ASN A 90 -8.56 13.93 3.81
N ARG A 91 -9.81 14.30 4.13
CA ARG A 91 -10.95 13.38 4.13
C ARG A 91 -12.24 14.10 3.77
N SER A 92 -12.90 13.62 2.74
CA SER A 92 -14.24 14.01 2.30
C SER A 92 -15.11 12.76 2.11
N PHE A 93 -16.32 12.94 1.59
CA PHE A 93 -17.22 11.82 1.31
C PHE A 93 -16.77 10.96 0.12
N SER A 94 -16.24 11.60 -0.94
CA SER A 94 -15.81 10.93 -2.17
C SER A 94 -14.31 10.67 -2.24
N GLU A 95 -13.52 11.34 -1.41
CA GLU A 95 -12.06 11.31 -1.51
C GLU A 95 -11.40 11.29 -0.13
N ALA A 96 -10.33 10.52 0.00
CA ALA A 96 -9.45 10.56 1.17
C ALA A 96 -7.99 10.48 0.73
N SER A 97 -7.12 11.22 1.41
CA SER A 97 -5.68 11.15 1.25
C SER A 97 -5.07 10.80 2.59
N LEU A 98 -4.26 9.74 2.60
CA LEU A 98 -3.57 9.24 3.76
C LEU A 98 -2.06 9.26 3.51
N TYR A 99 -1.31 9.52 4.57
CA TYR A 99 0.14 9.46 4.57
C TYR A 99 0.61 8.67 5.78
N TRP A 100 1.74 7.99 5.61
CA TRP A 100 2.45 7.43 6.73
C TRP A 100 3.46 8.45 7.24
N GLY A 101 3.11 9.12 8.34
CA GLY A 101 3.95 10.15 8.94
C GLY A 101 4.23 9.83 10.39
N THR A 102 5.45 9.41 10.68
CA THR A 102 5.96 9.24 12.04
C THR A 102 7.38 9.78 12.10
N ASN A 103 7.76 10.48 13.17
CA ASN A 103 9.16 10.76 13.49
C ASN A 103 9.78 9.49 14.08
N ASP A 104 9.99 8.48 13.24
CA ASP A 104 10.54 7.19 13.63
C ASP A 104 11.70 6.84 12.67
N ASP A 105 12.89 6.72 13.23
CA ASP A 105 14.12 6.39 12.51
C ASP A 105 13.99 5.07 11.71
N ILE A 106 13.11 4.16 12.13
CA ILE A 106 12.84 2.91 11.43
C ILE A 106 12.06 3.16 10.14
N ILE A 107 11.11 4.10 10.15
CA ILE A 107 10.32 4.44 8.97
C ILE A 107 11.19 5.16 7.93
N ASP A 108 12.05 6.07 8.37
CA ASP A 108 13.02 6.71 7.47
C ASP A 108 13.91 5.65 6.81
N MET A 109 14.38 4.65 7.57
CA MET A 109 15.15 3.54 7.02
C MET A 109 14.34 2.70 6.01
N ILE A 110 13.07 2.42 6.28
CA ILE A 110 12.18 1.69 5.36
C ILE A 110 12.02 2.47 4.05
N LEU A 111 11.80 3.79 4.14
CA LEU A 111 11.63 4.65 2.98
C LEU A 111 12.92 4.81 2.17
N GLU A 112 14.08 4.90 2.83
CA GLU A 112 15.39 5.07 2.18
C GLU A 112 15.91 3.80 1.50
N THR A 113 15.59 2.63 2.05
CA THR A 113 16.11 1.34 1.55
C THR A 113 15.12 0.59 0.66
N GLY A 114 13.85 1.00 0.68
CA GLY A 114 12.80 0.46 -0.18
C GLY A 114 12.91 0.93 -1.62
N ASN A 115 12.60 0.03 -2.56
CA ASN A 115 12.27 0.45 -3.92
C ASN A 115 10.92 1.16 -3.88
N SER A 116 10.81 2.30 -4.56
CA SER A 116 9.55 3.03 -4.66
C SER A 116 8.63 2.33 -5.65
N TYR A 117 7.47 1.88 -5.17
CA TYR A 117 6.38 1.37 -5.99
C TYR A 117 5.26 2.41 -6.03
N THR A 118 4.79 2.76 -7.24
CA THR A 118 3.69 3.70 -7.45
C THR A 118 2.71 3.15 -8.47
N GLU A 119 1.43 3.08 -8.11
CA GLU A 119 0.40 2.48 -8.97
C GLU A 119 -0.97 3.10 -8.67
N ILE A 120 -1.84 3.12 -9.69
CA ILE A 120 -3.27 3.41 -9.54
C ILE A 120 -4.03 2.10 -9.76
N LEU A 121 -4.75 1.67 -8.74
CA LEU A 121 -5.57 0.46 -8.74
C LEU A 121 -7.03 0.84 -8.99
N GLU A 122 -7.58 0.39 -10.11
CA GLU A 122 -9.02 0.42 -10.34
C GLU A 122 -9.68 -0.79 -9.68
N LEU A 123 -10.65 -0.52 -8.80
CA LEU A 123 -11.39 -1.52 -8.06
C LEU A 123 -12.79 -1.61 -8.69
N THR A 124 -12.96 -2.58 -9.57
CA THR A 124 -14.27 -2.96 -10.10
C THR A 124 -14.95 -3.89 -9.10
N ALA A 125 -15.88 -3.33 -8.33
CA ALA A 125 -16.97 -4.10 -7.71
C ALA A 125 -18.00 -4.49 -8.77
#